data_AF-A0A958LX58-F1
#
_entry.id   AF-A0A958LX58-F1
#
_cell.length_a   1.000
_cell.length_b   1.000
_cell.length_c   1.000
_cell.angle_alpha   90.00
_cell.angle_beta   90.00
_cell.angle_gamma   90.00
#
_symmetry.space_group_name_H-M   'P 1'
#
loop_
_entity.id
_entity.type
_entity.pdbx_description
1 polymer ?
#
loop_
_entity_poly.entity_id
_entity_poly.type
_entity_poly.pdbx_seq_one_letter_code
_entity_poly.pdbx_strand_id
1 'polypeptide(L)' 'MSILKANLRKTPIAKDVDLNFVATLTDGFSGADITEICQKAAKSAVRDVKLVLFRPSKLRQECKL' A
#
# COMPACT_ATOMS: atom_id res chain seq x y z
N MET A 1 13.81 -7.19 -3.85
CA MET A 1 12.49 -6.98 -4.50
C MET A 1 11.50 -8.16 -4.41
N SER A 2 11.94 -9.38 -4.07
CA SER A 2 11.07 -10.58 -4.09
C SER A 2 9.95 -10.58 -3.02
N ILE A 3 10.18 -9.97 -1.86
CA ILE A 3 9.27 -10.01 -0.70
C ILE A 3 8.02 -9.15 -0.93
N LEU A 4 8.17 -7.93 -1.45
CA LEU A 4 7.04 -7.05 -1.81
C LEU A 4 6.14 -7.70 -2.86
N LYS A 5 6.72 -8.25 -3.92
CA LYS A 5 5.97 -8.96 -4.96
C LYS A 5 5.25 -10.20 -4.41
N ALA A 6 5.87 -10.95 -3.51
CA ALA A 6 5.25 -12.12 -2.89
C ALA A 6 4.04 -11.74 -2.02
N ASN A 7 4.18 -10.71 -1.18
CA ASN A 7 3.12 -10.22 -0.30
C ASN A 7 1.96 -9.57 -1.06
N LEU A 8 2.26 -8.87 -2.16
CA LEU A 8 1.26 -8.15 -2.95
C LEU A 8 0.67 -8.98 -4.09
N ARG A 9 1.13 -10.22 -4.31
CA ARG A 9 0.66 -11.10 -5.41
C ARG A 9 -0.85 -11.36 -5.40
N LYS A 10 -1.47 -11.37 -4.22
CA LYS A 10 -2.91 -11.63 -4.02
C LYS A 10 -3.70 -10.35 -3.69
N THR A 11 -3.03 -9.19 -3.63
CA THR A 11 -3.64 -7.93 -3.24
C THR A 11 -3.92 -7.10 -4.48
N PRO A 12 -5.13 -6.54 -4.66
CA PRO A 12 -5.39 -5.62 -5.76
C PRO A 12 -4.61 -4.32 -5.54
N ILE A 13 -3.73 -3.99 -6.48
CA ILE A 13 -2.91 -2.77 -6.46
C ILE A 13 -3.39 -1.85 -7.58
N ALA A 14 -3.52 -0.55 -7.29
CA ALA A 14 -3.84 0.44 -8.31
C ALA A 14 -2.66 0.60 -9.29
N LYS A 15 -2.95 0.88 -10.57
CA LYS A 15 -1.93 1.08 -11.60
C LYS A 15 -1.01 2.29 -11.35
N ASP A 16 -1.38 3.15 -10.42
CA ASP A 16 -0.65 4.36 -10.02
C ASP A 16 0.43 4.07 -8.96
N VAL A 17 0.54 2.82 -8.49
CA VAL A 17 1.50 2.44 -7.44
C VAL A 17 2.76 1.85 -8.07
N ASP A 18 3.90 2.51 -7.89
CA ASP A 18 5.21 2.01 -8.32
C ASP A 18 5.91 1.19 -7.21
N LEU A 19 6.04 -0.12 -7.46
CA LEU A 19 6.72 -1.03 -6.54
C LEU A 19 8.24 -0.86 -6.50
N ASN A 20 8.86 -0.28 -7.54
CA ASN A 20 10.30 0.02 -7.51
C ASN A 20 10.60 1.14 -6.52
N PHE A 21 9.80 2.20 -6.56
CA PHE A 21 9.92 3.31 -5.63
C PHE A 21 9.70 2.89 -4.18
N VAL A 22 8.70 2.04 -3.91
CA VAL A 22 8.50 1.48 -2.58
C VAL A 22 9.68 0.61 -2.16
N ALA A 23 10.24 -0.19 -3.08
CA ALA A 23 11.40 -1.03 -2.78
C ALA A 23 12.62 -0.21 -2.37
N THR A 24 12.89 0.93 -3.02
CA THR A 24 13.99 1.82 -2.67
C THR A 24 13.79 2.52 -1.32
N LEU A 25 12.54 2.81 -0.95
CA LEU A 25 12.21 3.38 0.37
C LEU A 25 12.33 2.35 1.50
N THR A 26 12.12 1.08 1.19
CA THR A 26 12.22 -0.04 2.15
C THR A 26 13.59 -0.72 2.13
N ASP A 27 14.61 -0.08 1.56
CA ASP A 27 15.97 -0.61 1.58
C ASP A 27 16.51 -0.62 3.01
N GLY A 28 17.05 -1.75 3.46
CA GLY A 28 17.47 -1.98 4.84
C GLY A 28 16.40 -2.47 5.83
N PHE A 29 15.14 -2.64 5.39
CA PHE A 29 14.09 -3.24 6.23
C PHE A 29 14.18 -4.77 6.24
N SER A 30 13.82 -5.40 7.37
CA SER A 30 13.71 -6.85 7.42
C SER A 30 12.54 -7.34 6.57
N GLY A 31 12.62 -8.56 6.05
CA GLY A 31 11.52 -9.18 5.32
C GLY A 31 10.23 -9.32 6.14
N ALA A 32 10.36 -9.41 7.47
CA ALA A 32 9.24 -9.39 8.39
C ALA A 32 8.56 -8.01 8.44
N ASP A 33 9.33 -6.91 8.54
CA ASP A 33 8.80 -5.54 8.59
C ASP A 33 8.05 -5.20 7.30
N ILE A 34 8.63 -5.54 6.15
CA ILE A 34 7.99 -5.34 4.84
C ILE A 34 6.64 -6.06 4.77
N THR A 35 6.57 -7.28 5.33
CA THR A 35 5.35 -8.08 5.38
C THR A 35 4.31 -7.42 6.28
N GLU A 36 4.70 -6.93 7.46
CA GLU A 36 3.80 -6.24 8.38
C GLU A 36 3.25 -4.95 7.77
N ILE A 37 4.11 -4.13 7.15
CA ILE A 37 3.70 -2.89 6.46
C ILE A 37 2.68 -3.19 5.37
N CYS A 38 2.93 -4.20 4.52
CA CYS A 38 1.99 -4.60 3.47
C CYS A 38 0.64 -5.05 4.04
N GLN A 39 0.64 -5.85 5.11
CA GLN A 39 -0.59 -6.30 5.75
C GLN A 39 -1.38 -5.15 6.38
N LYS A 40 -0.68 -4.20 7.02
CA LYS A 40 -1.29 -3.04 7.67
C LYS A 40 -1.88 -2.06 6.65
N ALA A 41 -1.17 -1.84 5.54
CA ALA A 41 -1.67 -1.08 4.39
C ALA A 41 -2.92 -1.74 3.78
N ALA A 42 -2.90 -3.06 3.57
CA ALA A 42 -4.05 -3.79 3.03
C ALA A 42 -5.27 -3.71 3.97
N LYS A 43 -5.08 -3.90 5.28
CA LYS A 43 -6.15 -3.76 6.28
C LYS A 43 -6.71 -2.34 6.34
N SER A 44 -5.83 -1.33 6.25
CA SER A 44 -6.25 0.08 6.21
C SER A 44 -7.04 0.39 4.95
N ALA A 45 -6.59 -0.08 3.79
CA ALA A 45 -7.32 0.07 2.53
C ALA A 45 -8.70 -0.61 2.57
N VAL A 46 -8.84 -1.78 3.18
CA VAL A 46 -10.16 -2.44 3.37
C VAL A 46 -11.05 -1.64 4.34
N ARG A 47 -10.48 -1.10 5.42
CA ARG A 47 -11.20 -0.25 6.36
C ARG A 47 -11.67 1.04 5.70
N ASP A 48 -10.82 1.66 4.91
CA ASP A 48 -11.13 2.87 4.15
C ASP A 48 -12.14 2.58 3.04
N VAL A 49 -12.03 1.46 2.32
CA VAL A 49 -13.05 1.04 1.33
C VAL A 49 -14.41 0.85 2.00
N LYS A 50 -14.45 0.31 3.21
CA LYS A 50 -15.71 0.19 3.98
C LYS A 50 -16.30 1.56 4.34
N LEU A 51 -15.45 2.58 4.49
CA LEU A 51 -15.87 3.98 4.68
C LEU A 51 -16.20 4.68 3.34
N VAL A 52 -15.52 4.34 2.24
CA VAL A 52 -15.69 4.93 0.90
C VAL A 52 -16.98 4.43 0.24
N LEU A 53 -17.44 3.20 0.53
CA LEU A 53 -18.80 2.78 0.16
C LEU A 53 -19.91 3.65 0.81
N PHE A 54 -19.57 4.46 1.82
CA PHE A 54 -20.47 5.43 2.45
C PHE A 54 -19.93 6.88 2.44
N ARG A 55 -19.04 7.29 1.53
CA ARG A 55 -18.87 8.73 1.28
C ARG A 55 -18.32 9.11 -0.10
N PRO A 56 -18.86 10.20 -0.68
CA PRO A 56 -18.60 10.64 -2.04
C PRO A 56 -17.22 11.31 -2.14
N SER A 57 -16.52 11.05 -3.24
CA SER A 57 -15.56 11.93 -3.92
C SER A 57 -14.88 13.01 -3.05
N LYS A 58 -13.74 12.68 -2.42
CA LYS A 58 -12.56 13.57 -2.24
C LYS A 58 -11.45 12.86 -1.45
N LEU A 59 -10.40 12.42 -2.14
CA LEU A 59 -9.04 12.40 -1.60
C LEU A 59 -8.08 12.65 -2.77
N ARG A 60 -8.15 13.88 -3.27
CA ARG A 60 -7.12 14.58 -4.03
C ARG A 60 -6.54 15.57 -2.99
N GLN A 61 -5.21 15.77 -2.97
CA GLN A 61 -4.42 16.46 -1.94
C GLN A 61 -4.13 15.65 -0.67
N GLU A 62 -2.95 15.03 -0.59
CA GLU A 62 -1.93 15.26 0.47
C GLU A 62 -0.51 14.86 -0.04
N CYS A 63 -0.15 15.24 -1.28
CA CYS A 63 1.24 15.21 -1.76
C CYS A 63 1.70 16.60 -2.23
N LYS A 64 1.28 17.65 -1.52
CA LYS A 64 1.92 18.97 -1.57
C LYS A 64 1.99 19.51 -0.16
N LEU A 65 3.13 19.29 0.49
CA LEU A 65 3.86 20.36 1.16
C LEU A 65 5.35 20.12 0.95
#